data_AF-A0A7S1TKM1-F1
#
_entry.id   AF-A0A7S1TKM1-F1
#
_cell.length_a   1.000
_cell.length_b   1.000
_cell.length_c   1.000
_cell.angle_alpha   90.00
_cell.angle_beta   90.00
_cell.angle_gamma   90.00
#
_symmetry.space_group_name_H-M   'P 1'
#
loop_
_entity.id
_entity.type
_entity.pdbx_description
1 polymer ?
#
loop_
_entity_poly.entity_id
_entity_poly.type
_entity_poly.pdbx_seq_one_letter_code
_entity_poly.pdbx_strand_id
1 'polypeptide(L)'
;SFEYVQRLVGNLSQLEASGARVIVVGIGSPANARAFCAETSFPVEYVYADPDAACYRALGMYQGFARDVNGVNPYAKLLAMLAGIGSPGTLQAVLRGYIGDRRKKIDTWAAQVIRLVDPELFNILGKDYSRPFELATVRLQNMISIIPRWNDLAPVDTPELLTQQGGTLVFDCAEARVLFAHRDSGILCYADVEEAVAAALQPARLKPAASDIALHD
;
A
#
# COMPACT_ATOMS: atom_id res chain seq x y z
N SER A 1 2.46 -0.46 2.65
CA SER A 1 2.78 0.99 2.69
C SER A 1 2.00 1.64 3.83
N PHE A 2 2.60 2.59 4.57
CA PHE A 2 1.92 3.38 5.61
C PHE A 2 0.74 4.18 5.05
N GLU A 3 0.97 4.96 3.98
CA GLU A 3 -0.04 5.80 3.34
C GLU A 3 -1.23 4.96 2.82
N TYR A 4 -0.94 3.79 2.25
CA TYR A 4 -1.96 2.88 1.73
C TYR A 4 -2.90 2.36 2.82
N VAL A 5 -2.36 1.86 3.94
CA VAL A 5 -3.21 1.32 5.00
C VAL A 5 -4.01 2.42 5.69
N GLN A 6 -3.44 3.61 5.86
CA GLN A 6 -4.14 4.76 6.43
C GLN A 6 -5.36 5.17 5.58
N ARG A 7 -5.28 5.03 4.24
CA ARG A 7 -6.42 5.21 3.34
C ARG A 7 -7.41 4.05 3.41
N LEU A 8 -6.91 2.83 3.57
CA LEU A 8 -7.75 1.63 3.60
C LEU A 8 -8.62 1.54 4.86
N VAL A 9 -8.17 2.08 6.02
CA VAL A 9 -8.91 2.00 7.31
C VAL A 9 -10.39 2.37 7.16
N GLY A 10 -10.70 3.47 6.47
CA GLY A 10 -12.08 3.95 6.30
C GLY A 10 -12.99 3.04 5.46
N ASN A 11 -12.41 2.07 4.76
CA ASN A 11 -13.13 1.16 3.86
C ASN A 11 -13.31 -0.24 4.45
N LEU A 12 -12.66 -0.57 5.58
CA LEU A 12 -12.66 -1.92 6.16
C LEU A 12 -14.08 -2.43 6.44
N SER A 13 -14.92 -1.65 7.12
CA SER A 13 -16.29 -2.08 7.45
C SER A 13 -17.15 -2.31 6.21
N GLN A 14 -16.95 -1.54 5.14
CA GLN A 14 -17.68 -1.74 3.88
C GLN A 14 -17.21 -3.02 3.17
N LEU A 15 -15.90 -3.27 3.14
CA LEU A 15 -15.33 -4.49 2.58
C LEU A 15 -15.85 -5.72 3.33
N GLU A 16 -15.82 -5.71 4.67
CA GLU A 16 -16.36 -6.80 5.49
C GLU A 16 -17.84 -7.03 5.26
N ALA A 17 -18.66 -5.96 5.22
CA ALA A 17 -20.09 -6.06 4.99
C ALA A 17 -20.43 -6.63 3.60
N SER A 18 -19.54 -6.47 2.61
CA SER A 18 -19.67 -7.10 1.30
C SER A 18 -19.28 -8.58 1.27
N GLY A 19 -18.71 -9.11 2.35
CA GLY A 19 -18.15 -10.46 2.42
C GLY A 19 -16.70 -10.57 1.93
N ALA A 20 -16.07 -9.45 1.55
CA ALA A 20 -14.65 -9.44 1.19
C ALA A 20 -13.77 -9.63 2.43
N ARG A 21 -12.74 -10.46 2.30
CA ARG A 21 -11.71 -10.61 3.33
C ARG A 21 -10.51 -9.75 2.98
N VAL A 22 -10.11 -8.90 3.92
CA VAL A 22 -8.90 -8.09 3.80
C VAL A 22 -7.73 -8.84 4.47
N ILE A 23 -6.58 -8.89 3.79
CA ILE A 23 -5.36 -9.47 4.33
C ILE A 23 -4.21 -8.54 3.94
N VAL A 24 -3.42 -8.14 4.93
CA VAL A 24 -2.20 -7.35 4.76
C VAL A 24 -1.01 -8.22 5.15
N VAL A 25 -0.03 -8.35 4.27
CA VAL A 25 1.20 -9.11 4.54
C VAL A 25 2.38 -8.16 4.49
N GLY A 26 3.11 -8.05 5.60
CA GLY A 26 4.30 -7.21 5.73
C GLY A 26 5.56 -8.03 5.91
N ILE A 27 6.64 -7.66 5.22
CA ILE A 27 7.97 -8.27 5.44
C ILE A 27 8.46 -7.89 6.83
N GLY A 28 8.89 -8.89 7.60
CA GLY A 28 9.41 -8.72 8.95
C GLY A 28 8.77 -9.68 9.94
N SER A 29 9.00 -9.44 11.23
CA SER A 29 8.51 -10.27 12.32
C SER A 29 7.09 -9.87 12.78
N PRO A 30 6.41 -10.72 13.56
CA PRO A 30 5.17 -10.33 14.25
C PRO A 30 5.33 -9.10 15.15
N ALA A 31 6.54 -8.82 15.67
CA ALA A 31 6.80 -7.60 16.44
C ALA A 31 6.76 -6.36 15.54
N ASN A 32 7.36 -6.44 14.34
CA ASN A 32 7.28 -5.36 13.34
C ASN A 32 5.83 -5.09 12.93
N ALA A 33 5.04 -6.14 12.70
CA ALA A 33 3.62 -6.01 12.38
C ALA A 33 2.82 -5.29 13.49
N ARG A 34 3.03 -5.65 14.76
CA ARG A 34 2.39 -4.96 15.89
C ARG A 34 2.83 -3.50 16.00
N ALA A 35 4.11 -3.22 15.81
CA ALA A 35 4.64 -1.86 15.82
C ALA A 35 4.01 -1.00 14.71
N PHE A 36 3.85 -1.58 13.51
CA PHE A 36 3.17 -0.95 12.37
C PHE A 36 1.70 -0.66 12.64
N CYS A 37 0.96 -1.62 13.21
CA CYS A 37 -0.44 -1.43 13.59
C CYS A 37 -0.61 -0.32 14.64
N ALA A 38 0.27 -0.28 15.64
CA ALA A 38 0.25 0.77 16.67
C ALA A 38 0.43 2.18 16.07
N GLU A 39 1.31 2.34 15.08
CA GLU A 39 1.53 3.63 14.42
C GLU A 39 0.43 4.04 13.45
N THR A 40 -0.17 3.07 12.76
CA THR A 40 -1.16 3.34 11.70
C THR A 40 -2.59 3.28 12.20
N SER A 41 -2.82 2.81 13.43
CA SER A 41 -4.14 2.43 13.95
C SER A 41 -4.86 1.38 13.09
N PHE A 42 -4.12 0.64 12.25
CA PHE A 42 -4.68 -0.43 11.43
C PHE A 42 -4.92 -1.67 12.30
N PRO A 43 -6.07 -2.36 12.19
CA PRO A 43 -6.37 -3.46 13.10
C PRO A 43 -5.46 -4.67 12.82
N VAL A 44 -4.93 -5.26 13.90
CA VAL A 44 -3.86 -6.27 13.83
C VAL A 44 -4.34 -7.61 13.27
N GLU A 45 -5.63 -7.91 13.39
CA GLU A 45 -6.28 -9.12 12.90
C GLU A 45 -6.19 -9.29 11.37
N TYR A 46 -5.94 -8.19 10.65
CA TYR A 46 -5.75 -8.21 9.20
C TYR A 46 -4.29 -8.42 8.80
N VAL A 47 -3.32 -8.32 9.73
CA VAL A 47 -1.89 -8.18 9.41
C VAL A 47 -1.12 -9.45 9.72
N TYR A 48 -0.44 -9.97 8.71
CA TYR A 48 0.45 -11.12 8.78
C TYR A 48 1.90 -10.70 8.54
N ALA A 49 2.82 -11.35 9.25
CA ALA A 49 4.25 -11.16 9.10
C ALA A 49 4.83 -12.20 8.13
N ASP A 50 5.71 -11.76 7.23
CA ASP A 50 6.40 -12.59 6.22
C ASP A 50 7.92 -12.39 6.35
N PRO A 51 8.58 -13.01 7.34
CA PRO A 51 9.98 -12.71 7.70
C PRO A 51 10.97 -12.95 6.57
N ASP A 52 10.68 -13.91 5.69
CA ASP A 52 11.54 -14.33 4.60
C ASP A 52 11.01 -13.89 3.23
N ALA A 53 9.96 -13.07 3.17
CA ALA A 53 9.32 -12.60 1.94
C ALA A 53 8.84 -13.74 1.01
N ALA A 54 8.42 -14.89 1.55
CA ALA A 54 7.93 -16.02 0.76
C ALA A 54 6.63 -15.68 0.02
N CYS A 55 5.71 -14.97 0.67
CA CYS A 55 4.45 -14.53 0.05
C CYS A 55 4.73 -13.55 -1.09
N TYR A 56 5.63 -12.59 -0.87
CA TYR A 56 6.03 -11.60 -1.87
C TYR A 56 6.63 -12.27 -3.11
N ARG A 57 7.49 -13.28 -2.95
CA ARG A 57 8.02 -14.08 -4.07
C ARG A 57 6.93 -14.85 -4.79
N ALA A 58 6.06 -15.55 -4.06
CA ALA A 58 4.99 -16.37 -4.65
C ALA A 58 4.02 -15.55 -5.50
N LEU A 59 3.75 -14.31 -5.09
CA LEU A 59 2.86 -13.38 -5.81
C LEU A 59 3.56 -12.56 -6.91
N GLY A 60 4.88 -12.73 -7.06
CA GLY A 60 5.69 -12.04 -8.05
C GLY A 60 5.79 -10.53 -7.78
N MET A 61 5.96 -10.14 -6.50
CA MET A 61 6.18 -8.75 -6.10
C MET A 61 7.58 -8.27 -6.48
N TYR A 62 7.80 -6.96 -6.52
CA TYR A 62 9.09 -6.39 -6.88
C TYR A 62 10.18 -6.78 -5.87
N GLN A 63 11.23 -7.42 -6.37
CA GLN A 63 12.23 -8.09 -5.53
C GLN A 63 13.33 -7.18 -4.97
N GLY A 64 13.25 -5.87 -5.24
CA GLY A 64 14.19 -4.86 -4.74
C GLY A 64 15.29 -4.47 -5.74
N PHE A 65 15.79 -3.24 -5.63
CA PHE A 65 16.88 -2.77 -6.48
C PHE A 65 18.19 -3.48 -6.14
N ALA A 66 18.91 -3.95 -7.17
CA ALA A 66 20.22 -4.58 -7.03
C ALA A 66 20.24 -5.75 -6.01
N ARG A 67 19.14 -6.52 -5.92
CA ARG A 67 18.99 -7.65 -4.99
C ARG A 67 20.19 -8.60 -5.04
N ASP A 68 20.56 -9.04 -6.24
CA ASP A 68 21.59 -10.07 -6.45
C ASP A 68 23.03 -9.53 -6.36
N VAL A 69 23.18 -8.21 -6.13
CA VAL A 69 24.50 -7.59 -5.94
C VAL A 69 24.90 -7.72 -4.47
N ASN A 70 25.82 -8.67 -4.24
CA ASN A 70 26.42 -8.92 -2.94
C ASN A 70 27.39 -7.80 -2.53
N GLY A 71 27.56 -7.58 -1.23
CA GLY A 71 28.52 -6.62 -0.67
C GLY A 71 28.08 -5.15 -0.69
N VAL A 72 26.92 -4.82 -1.26
CA VAL A 72 26.34 -3.48 -1.20
C VAL A 72 25.41 -3.36 0.00
N ASN A 73 25.65 -2.36 0.85
CA ASN A 73 24.83 -2.08 2.02
C ASN A 73 23.34 -1.89 1.62
N PRO A 74 22.38 -2.60 2.24
CA PRO A 74 20.96 -2.46 1.89
C PRO A 74 20.39 -1.05 2.02
N TYR A 75 20.90 -0.25 2.96
CA TYR A 75 20.52 1.16 3.11
C TYR A 75 21.05 2.02 1.97
N ALA A 76 22.21 1.70 1.40
CA ALA A 76 22.69 2.36 0.19
C ALA A 76 21.79 2.04 -1.02
N LYS A 77 21.28 0.80 -1.12
CA LYS A 77 20.28 0.42 -2.13
C LYS A 77 18.97 1.20 -1.93
N LEU A 78 18.50 1.33 -0.68
CA LEU A 78 17.33 2.14 -0.35
C LEU A 78 17.53 3.62 -0.73
N LEU A 79 18.68 4.23 -0.40
CA LEU A 79 19.01 5.61 -0.77
C LEU A 79 19.00 5.81 -2.29
N ALA A 80 19.53 4.84 -3.06
CA ALA A 80 19.47 4.88 -4.52
C ALA A 80 18.01 4.86 -5.02
N MET A 81 17.14 4.02 -4.45
CA MET A 81 15.71 4.00 -4.77
C MET A 81 14.99 5.30 -4.42
N LEU A 82 15.32 5.92 -3.28
CA LEU A 82 14.80 7.24 -2.91
C LEU A 82 15.22 8.32 -3.92
N ALA A 83 16.41 8.19 -4.51
CA ALA A 83 16.87 9.02 -5.63
C ALA A 83 16.28 8.60 -7.01
N GLY A 84 15.38 7.62 -7.05
CA GLY A 84 14.71 7.13 -8.27
C GLY A 84 15.44 6.01 -9.02
N ILE A 85 16.62 5.58 -8.56
CA ILE A 85 17.40 4.52 -9.20
C ILE A 85 16.84 3.17 -8.80
N GLY A 86 16.42 2.35 -9.78
CA GLY A 86 15.77 1.07 -9.49
C GLY A 86 14.42 1.23 -8.78
N SER A 87 13.77 2.39 -8.93
CA SER A 87 12.45 2.68 -8.37
C SER A 87 11.62 3.55 -9.33
N PRO A 88 11.23 3.02 -10.50
CA PRO A 88 10.45 3.76 -11.48
C PRO A 88 9.17 4.37 -10.89
N GLY A 89 8.99 5.68 -11.11
CA GLY A 89 7.82 6.43 -10.64
C GLY A 89 8.02 7.16 -9.31
N THR A 90 9.07 6.86 -8.54
CA THR A 90 9.26 7.43 -7.20
C THR A 90 9.42 8.94 -7.21
N LEU A 91 10.31 9.48 -8.05
CA LEU A 91 10.49 10.94 -8.11
C LEU A 91 9.23 11.66 -8.62
N GLN A 92 8.50 11.04 -9.56
CA GLN A 92 7.22 11.56 -10.04
C GLN A 92 6.17 11.58 -8.92
N ALA A 93 6.10 10.51 -8.10
CA ALA A 93 5.19 10.43 -6.97
C ALA A 93 5.53 11.44 -5.87
N VAL A 94 6.82 11.68 -5.63
CA VAL A 94 7.29 12.74 -4.72
C VAL A 94 6.87 14.11 -5.25
N LEU A 95 7.24 14.45 -6.49
CA LEU A 95 6.90 15.73 -7.12
C LEU A 95 5.39 15.99 -7.14
N ARG A 96 4.58 14.96 -7.41
CA ARG A 96 3.11 15.06 -7.36
C ARG A 96 2.60 15.48 -5.99
N GLY A 97 3.24 15.04 -4.91
CA GLY A 97 2.87 15.44 -3.55
C GLY A 97 3.16 16.91 -3.26
N TYR A 98 4.20 17.49 -3.88
CA TYR A 98 4.55 18.90 -3.74
C TYR A 98 3.76 19.80 -4.68
N ILE A 99 3.48 19.36 -5.90
CA ILE A 99 2.80 20.16 -6.95
C ILE A 99 1.28 20.07 -6.83
N GLY A 100 0.75 18.95 -6.32
CA GLY A 100 -0.67 18.65 -6.37
C GLY A 100 -1.11 18.09 -7.73
N ASP A 101 -2.42 17.89 -7.89
CA ASP A 101 -3.01 17.40 -9.14
C ASP A 101 -4.36 18.06 -9.40
N ARG A 102 -4.43 18.87 -10.47
CA ARG A 102 -5.65 19.58 -10.87
C ARG A 102 -6.72 18.70 -11.52
N ARG A 103 -6.36 17.47 -11.93
CA ARG A 103 -7.28 16.53 -12.58
C ARG A 103 -7.95 15.59 -11.58
N LYS A 104 -7.34 15.38 -10.41
CA LYS A 104 -7.96 14.63 -9.31
C LYS A 104 -8.78 15.59 -8.46
N LYS A 105 -9.98 15.14 -8.05
CA LYS A 105 -10.78 15.83 -7.03
C LYS A 105 -9.96 15.98 -5.75
N ILE A 106 -10.36 16.94 -4.91
CA ILE A 106 -9.76 17.14 -3.60
C ILE A 106 -9.65 15.80 -2.84
N ASP A 107 -8.43 15.51 -2.38
CA ASP A 107 -8.15 14.32 -1.58
C ASP A 107 -8.56 14.61 -0.14
N THR A 108 -9.84 14.37 0.16
CA THR A 108 -10.42 14.67 1.48
C THR A 108 -9.77 13.86 2.60
N TRP A 109 -9.19 12.70 2.27
CA TRP A 109 -8.47 11.87 3.23
C TRP A 109 -7.25 12.61 3.79
N ALA A 110 -6.47 13.29 2.94
CA ALA A 110 -5.27 14.00 3.39
C ALA A 110 -5.62 15.04 4.47
N ALA A 111 -6.66 15.85 4.22
CA ALA A 111 -7.15 16.83 5.19
C ALA A 111 -7.62 16.19 6.51
N GLN A 112 -8.15 14.96 6.48
CA GLN A 112 -8.62 14.26 7.68
C GLN A 112 -7.49 13.68 8.53
N VAL A 113 -6.30 13.41 7.94
CA VAL A 113 -5.19 12.74 8.64
C VAL A 113 -4.03 13.69 8.99
N ILE A 114 -3.95 14.86 8.36
CA ILE A 114 -2.95 15.88 8.72
C ILE A 114 -3.20 16.34 10.17
N ARG A 115 -2.12 16.35 10.96
CA ARG A 115 -2.07 16.86 12.35
C ARG A 115 -0.98 17.91 12.53
N LEU A 116 0.03 17.92 11.65
CA LEU A 116 1.19 18.80 11.76
C LEU A 116 0.85 20.28 11.57
N VAL A 117 -0.17 20.59 10.77
CA VAL A 117 -0.65 21.93 10.46
C VAL A 117 -2.17 21.93 10.33
N ASP A 118 -2.80 23.10 10.40
CA ASP A 118 -4.21 23.24 10.05
C ASP A 118 -4.43 22.93 8.55
N PRO A 119 -5.22 21.89 8.19
CA PRO A 119 -5.49 21.55 6.80
C PRO A 119 -6.17 22.66 6.00
N GLU A 120 -6.85 23.61 6.66
CA GLU A 120 -7.50 24.73 5.99
C GLU A 120 -6.50 25.71 5.37
N LEU A 121 -5.25 25.73 5.84
CA LEU A 121 -4.19 26.57 5.26
C LEU A 121 -3.98 26.28 3.77
N PHE A 122 -4.17 25.03 3.33
CA PHE A 122 -4.03 24.66 1.92
C PHE A 122 -5.14 25.24 1.03
N ASN A 123 -6.25 25.73 1.60
CA ASN A 123 -7.35 26.35 0.82
C ASN A 123 -6.90 27.58 0.02
N ILE A 124 -5.82 28.26 0.43
CA ILE A 124 -5.23 29.37 -0.33
C ILE A 124 -4.72 28.92 -1.71
N LEU A 125 -4.38 27.64 -1.85
CA LEU A 125 -3.87 27.06 -3.09
C LEU A 125 -5.00 26.52 -3.98
N GLY A 126 -6.25 26.54 -3.53
CA GLY A 126 -7.42 26.03 -4.24
C GLY A 126 -8.30 25.12 -3.37
N LYS A 127 -9.48 24.75 -3.87
CA LYS A 127 -10.49 23.98 -3.10
C LYS A 127 -11.03 22.74 -3.80
N ASP A 128 -10.90 22.64 -5.12
CA ASP A 128 -11.58 21.60 -5.91
C ASP A 128 -10.66 20.48 -6.42
N TYR A 129 -9.38 20.49 -6.02
CA TYR A 129 -8.38 19.57 -6.53
C TYR A 129 -7.36 19.17 -5.47
N SER A 130 -6.51 18.17 -5.75
CA SER A 130 -5.44 17.77 -4.82
C SER A 130 -4.41 18.90 -4.69
N ARG A 131 -4.35 19.53 -3.52
CA ARG A 131 -3.63 20.80 -3.33
C ARG A 131 -2.11 20.57 -3.27
N PRO A 132 -1.30 21.53 -3.73
CA PRO A 132 0.14 21.48 -3.55
C PRO A 132 0.51 21.35 -2.07
N PHE A 133 1.59 20.63 -1.79
CA PHE A 133 2.14 20.34 -0.45
C PHE A 133 1.28 19.51 0.51
N GLU A 134 -0.04 19.43 0.31
CA GLU A 134 -0.93 18.73 1.23
C GLU A 134 -0.52 17.26 1.43
N LEU A 135 -0.32 16.53 0.34
CA LEU A 135 0.12 15.13 0.39
C LEU A 135 1.57 14.99 0.91
N ALA A 136 2.45 15.93 0.55
CA ALA A 136 3.82 15.96 1.07
C ALA A 136 3.84 16.15 2.60
N THR A 137 2.92 16.93 3.15
CA THR A 137 2.76 17.11 4.60
C THR A 137 2.34 15.83 5.30
N VAL A 138 1.43 15.04 4.72
CA VAL A 138 1.08 13.71 5.24
C VAL A 138 2.32 12.80 5.28
N ARG A 139 3.11 12.80 4.20
CA ARG A 139 4.33 11.98 4.12
C ARG A 139 5.39 12.42 5.12
N LEU A 140 5.56 13.74 5.32
CA LEU A 140 6.45 14.27 6.34
C LEU A 140 6.02 13.85 7.75
N GLN A 141 4.72 13.93 8.06
CA GLN A 141 4.17 13.45 9.32
C GLN A 141 4.46 11.95 9.53
N ASN A 142 4.25 11.14 8.50
CA ASN A 142 4.60 9.71 8.56
C ASN A 142 6.10 9.50 8.79
N MET A 143 6.98 10.29 8.16
CA MET A 143 8.42 10.22 8.41
C MET A 143 8.81 10.57 9.85
N ILE A 144 8.15 11.56 10.46
CA ILE A 144 8.38 11.93 11.87
C ILE A 144 8.06 10.76 12.80
N SER A 145 7.03 9.96 12.48
CA SER A 145 6.71 8.72 13.20
C SER A 145 7.70 7.58 12.91
N ILE A 146 8.06 7.37 11.63
CA ILE A 146 8.80 6.19 11.19
C ILE A 146 10.28 6.27 11.56
N ILE A 147 10.95 7.40 11.33
CA ILE A 147 12.42 7.50 11.45
C ILE A 147 12.91 7.20 12.88
N PRO A 148 12.32 7.76 13.95
CA PRO A 148 12.76 7.46 15.32
C PRO A 148 12.54 6.00 15.72
N ARG A 149 11.60 5.31 15.07
CA ARG A 149 11.20 3.92 15.33
C ARG A 149 11.67 2.95 14.26
N TRP A 150 12.68 3.34 13.49
CA TRP A 150 13.12 2.56 12.34
C TRP A 150 13.44 1.10 12.68
N ASN A 151 14.08 0.85 13.83
CA ASN A 151 14.43 -0.50 14.25
C ASN A 151 13.21 -1.38 14.58
N ASP A 152 12.10 -0.78 15.01
CA ASP A 152 10.86 -1.50 15.31
C ASP A 152 10.03 -1.76 14.06
N LEU A 153 10.17 -0.92 13.04
CA LEU A 153 9.32 -0.93 11.85
C LEU A 153 9.98 -1.61 10.65
N ALA A 154 11.30 -1.49 10.51
CA ALA A 154 12.06 -2.10 9.43
C ALA A 154 12.40 -3.57 9.74
N PRO A 155 12.56 -4.42 8.71
CA PRO A 155 13.02 -5.79 8.88
C PRO A 155 14.54 -5.82 9.17
N VAL A 156 14.93 -5.41 10.38
CA VAL A 156 16.35 -5.29 10.76
C VAL A 156 17.10 -6.62 10.80
N ASP A 157 16.38 -7.73 11.00
CA ASP A 157 16.94 -9.08 11.00
C ASP A 157 17.16 -9.63 9.56
N THR A 158 16.48 -9.05 8.57
CA THR A 158 16.57 -9.41 7.15
C THR A 158 16.74 -8.16 6.28
N PRO A 159 17.80 -7.36 6.51
CA PRO A 159 17.96 -6.04 5.91
C PRO A 159 18.09 -6.10 4.38
N GLU A 160 18.48 -7.24 3.80
CA GLU A 160 18.49 -7.47 2.36
C GLU A 160 17.10 -7.37 1.71
N LEU A 161 16.02 -7.54 2.49
CA LEU A 161 14.64 -7.42 2.02
C LEU A 161 14.13 -5.97 2.06
N LEU A 162 14.90 -5.04 2.62
CA LEU A 162 14.49 -3.64 2.85
C LEU A 162 14.00 -2.91 1.60
N THR A 163 14.53 -3.26 0.42
CA THR A 163 14.20 -2.61 -0.85
C THR A 163 13.05 -3.26 -1.61
N GLN A 164 12.54 -4.40 -1.13
CA GLN A 164 11.38 -5.04 -1.75
C GLN A 164 10.17 -4.11 -1.69
N GLN A 165 9.38 -4.12 -2.75
CA GLN A 165 8.11 -3.39 -2.79
C GLN A 165 6.95 -4.38 -2.78
N GLY A 166 5.81 -3.93 -2.28
CA GLY A 166 4.61 -4.75 -2.19
C GLY A 166 3.73 -4.64 -3.42
N GLY A 167 2.43 -4.78 -3.18
CA GLY A 167 1.41 -4.63 -4.18
C GLY A 167 0.04 -4.86 -3.57
N THR A 168 -0.99 -4.68 -4.40
CA THR A 168 -2.39 -4.92 -4.04
C THR A 168 -2.98 -5.88 -5.04
N LEU A 169 -3.61 -6.95 -4.54
CA LEU A 169 -4.30 -7.94 -5.34
C LEU A 169 -5.72 -8.09 -4.81
N VAL A 170 -6.68 -8.20 -5.72
CA VAL A 170 -8.08 -8.55 -5.41
C VAL A 170 -8.42 -9.81 -6.17
N PHE A 171 -8.87 -10.82 -5.44
CA PHE A 171 -9.22 -12.12 -5.98
C PHE A 171 -10.73 -12.34 -5.87
N ASP A 172 -11.29 -12.91 -6.92
CA ASP A 172 -12.60 -13.56 -6.88
C ASP A 172 -12.37 -15.03 -6.53
N CYS A 173 -12.55 -15.38 -5.26
CA CYS A 173 -12.33 -16.74 -4.79
C CYS A 173 -13.36 -17.74 -5.35
N ALA A 174 -14.56 -17.29 -5.73
CA ALA A 174 -15.60 -18.15 -6.26
C ALA A 174 -15.27 -18.57 -7.70
N GLU A 175 -14.73 -17.65 -8.51
CA GLU A 175 -14.33 -17.92 -9.89
C GLU A 175 -12.82 -18.22 -10.07
N ALA A 176 -12.05 -18.24 -8.97
CA ALA A 176 -10.60 -18.45 -8.98
C ALA A 176 -9.84 -17.54 -9.97
N ARG A 177 -10.19 -16.25 -10.00
CA ARG A 177 -9.57 -15.25 -10.90
C ARG A 177 -9.11 -14.00 -10.16
N VAL A 178 -8.22 -13.25 -10.78
CA VAL A 178 -7.74 -11.95 -10.29
C VAL A 178 -8.62 -10.84 -10.88
N LEU A 179 -9.26 -10.04 -10.02
CA LEU A 179 -10.07 -8.89 -10.42
C LEU A 179 -9.24 -7.61 -10.55
N PHE A 180 -8.23 -7.47 -9.70
CA PHE A 180 -7.32 -6.32 -9.68
C PHE A 180 -5.94 -6.79 -9.28
N ALA A 181 -4.92 -6.28 -9.96
CA ALA A 181 -3.54 -6.51 -9.58
C ALA A 181 -2.70 -5.28 -9.86
N HIS A 182 -2.08 -4.77 -8.81
CA HIS A 182 -1.08 -3.73 -8.87
C HIS A 182 0.17 -4.22 -8.14
N ARG A 183 1.32 -4.13 -8.80
CA ARG A 183 2.61 -4.42 -8.20
C ARG A 183 3.36 -3.10 -8.10
N ASP A 184 3.80 -2.76 -6.90
CA ASP A 184 4.43 -1.47 -6.66
C ASP A 184 5.73 -1.41 -7.46
N SER A 185 5.82 -0.44 -8.38
CA SER A 185 7.00 -0.27 -9.24
C SER A 185 8.16 0.41 -8.50
N GLY A 186 7.88 1.02 -7.35
CA GLY A 186 8.83 1.83 -6.61
C GLY A 186 8.22 2.41 -5.34
N ILE A 187 9.05 3.11 -4.57
CA ILE A 187 8.65 3.80 -3.34
C ILE A 187 7.56 4.83 -3.68
N LEU A 188 6.46 4.80 -2.94
CA LEU A 188 5.25 5.62 -3.11
C LEU A 188 4.42 5.32 -4.38
N CYS A 189 4.78 4.28 -5.15
CA CYS A 189 4.08 3.87 -6.37
C CYS A 189 3.08 2.74 -6.10
N TYR A 190 2.35 2.85 -4.99
CA TYR A 190 1.34 1.88 -4.59
C TYR A 190 0.03 2.08 -5.38
N ALA A 191 -0.87 1.10 -5.30
CA ALA A 191 -2.14 1.08 -6.04
C ALA A 191 -3.08 2.25 -5.68
N ASP A 192 -3.93 2.69 -6.62
CA ASP A 192 -5.04 3.56 -6.28
C ASP A 192 -6.02 2.78 -5.37
N VAL A 193 -6.23 3.26 -4.14
CA VAL A 193 -6.96 2.52 -3.09
C VAL A 193 -8.43 2.40 -3.47
N GLU A 194 -8.98 3.46 -4.05
CA GLU A 194 -10.36 3.55 -4.49
C GLU A 194 -10.64 2.57 -5.63
N GLU A 195 -9.72 2.42 -6.59
CA GLU A 195 -9.83 1.41 -7.65
C GLU A 195 -9.78 -0.02 -7.09
N ALA A 196 -8.86 -0.30 -6.15
CA ALA A 196 -8.76 -1.61 -5.52
C ALA A 196 -10.00 -1.95 -4.68
N VAL A 197 -10.52 -1.00 -3.90
CA VAL A 197 -11.75 -1.16 -3.12
C VAL A 197 -12.95 -1.36 -4.05
N ALA A 198 -13.07 -0.58 -5.12
CA ALA A 198 -14.14 -0.75 -6.11
C ALA A 198 -14.11 -2.14 -6.77
N ALA A 199 -12.91 -2.67 -7.06
CA ALA A 199 -12.76 -4.03 -7.56
C ALA A 199 -13.18 -5.09 -6.53
N ALA A 200 -12.86 -4.89 -5.25
CA ALA A 200 -13.22 -5.81 -4.16
C ALA A 200 -14.71 -5.80 -3.81
N LEU A 201 -15.41 -4.69 -4.05
CA LEU A 201 -16.85 -4.53 -3.81
C LEU A 201 -17.72 -5.00 -4.99
N GLN A 202 -17.12 -5.51 -6.07
CA GLN A 202 -17.91 -6.10 -7.15
C GLN A 202 -18.69 -7.30 -6.59
N PRO A 203 -19.98 -7.44 -6.93
CA PRO A 203 -20.77 -8.58 -6.48
C PRO A 203 -20.10 -9.87 -6.93
N ALA A 204 -19.97 -10.83 -6.01
CA ALA A 204 -19.47 -12.16 -6.32
C ALA A 204 -20.30 -12.71 -7.48
N ARG A 205 -19.67 -12.88 -8.65
CA ARG A 205 -20.34 -13.54 -9.76
C ARG A 205 -20.40 -15.01 -9.38
N LEU A 206 -21.57 -15.45 -8.93
CA LEU A 206 -21.80 -16.87 -8.72
C LEU A 206 -21.54 -17.56 -10.05
N LYS A 207 -20.58 -18.49 -10.08
CA LYS A 207 -20.50 -19.46 -11.16
C LYS A 207 -21.90 -20.08 -11.28
N PRO A 208 -22.57 -20.02 -12.45
CA PRO A 208 -23.85 -20.69 -12.61
C PRO A 208 -23.67 -22.14 -12.14
N ALA A 209 -24.61 -22.63 -11.34
CA ALA A 209 -24.65 -24.05 -11.02
C ALA A 209 -24.50 -24.80 -12.34
N ALA A 210 -23.50 -25.68 -12.43
CA ALA A 210 -23.32 -26.52 -13.61
C ALA A 210 -24.68 -27.18 -13.83
N SER A 211 -25.38 -26.77 -14.89
CA SER A 211 -26.68 -27.32 -15.22
C SER A 211 -26.51 -28.83 -15.26
N ASP A 212 -27.30 -29.52 -14.45
CA ASP A 212 -27.32 -30.98 -14.36
C ASP A 212 -27.13 -31.55 -15.76
N ILE A 213 -26.07 -32.34 -15.91
CA ILE A 213 -25.88 -33.20 -17.08
C ILE A 213 -27.16 -33.99 -17.17
N ALA A 214 -27.99 -33.67 -18.17
CA ALA A 214 -29.18 -34.42 -18.49
C ALA A 214 -28.76 -35.88 -18.59
N LEU A 215 -29.22 -36.68 -17.64
CA LEU A 215 -29.27 -38.13 -17.76
C LEU A 215 -30.15 -38.39 -18.97
N HIS A 216 -29.51 -38.62 -20.11
CA HIS A 216 -30.17 -39.23 -21.25
C HIS A 216 -30.13 -40.73 -21.02
N ASP A 217 -31.33 -41.28 -20.81
CA ASP A 217 -31.68 -42.70 -20.84
C ASP A 217 -31.22 -43.41 -22.12
#